data_AF-A5FDX9-F1
#
_entry.id   AF-A5FDX9-F1
#
_cell.length_a   1.000
_cell.length_b   1.000
_cell.length_c   1.000
_cell.angle_alpha   90.00
_cell.angle_beta   90.00
_cell.angle_gamma   90.00
#
_symmetry.space_group_name_H-M   'P 1'
#
loop_
_entity.id
_entity.type
_entity.pdbx_description
1 polymer ?
#
loop_
_entity_poly.entity_id
_entity_poly.type
_entity_poly.pdbx_seq_one_letter_code
_entity_poly.pdbx_strand_id
1 'polypeptide(L)'
;MKGSEKFKTRIEGFLKGKSLSDAAFAPMLEKASKNVENCLKYIISEVKKTGECAFDDSEIFDMAVTYYTDDTIGNLPDIRCRVTTNQPKEADLFSAPAPIAENAKQVIPDAPVPATDIPLQKTAKQAQTTLTLFDL
;
A
#
# COMPACT_ATOMS: atom_id res chain seq x y z
N MET A 1 -20.78 2.10 13.41
CA MET A 1 -19.99 1.71 12.23
C MET A 1 -18.79 0.92 12.73
N LYS A 2 -18.60 -0.35 12.33
CA LYS A 2 -17.65 -1.26 13.01
C LYS A 2 -16.18 -1.09 12.56
N GLY A 3 -15.93 -0.56 11.36
CA GLY A 3 -14.57 -0.47 10.79
C GLY A 3 -13.67 0.53 11.51
N SER A 4 -14.17 1.73 11.81
CA SER A 4 -13.41 2.79 12.50
C SER A 4 -13.01 2.41 13.93
N GLU A 5 -13.88 1.68 14.62
CA GLU A 5 -13.65 1.24 16.00
C GLU A 5 -12.58 0.14 16.05
N LYS A 6 -12.62 -0.83 15.12
CA LYS A 6 -11.59 -1.86 14.98
C LYS A 6 -10.23 -1.27 14.62
N PHE A 7 -10.22 -0.27 13.74
CA PHE A 7 -9.01 0.46 13.39
C PHE A 7 -8.41 1.16 14.62
N LYS A 8 -9.23 1.91 15.38
CA LYS A 8 -8.80 2.57 16.62
C LYS A 8 -8.19 1.56 17.61
N THR A 9 -8.90 0.47 17.90
CA THR A 9 -8.40 -0.56 18.84
C THR A 9 -7.09 -1.20 18.37
N ARG A 10 -6.91 -1.42 17.06
CA ARG A 10 -5.66 -1.98 16.51
C ARG A 10 -4.48 -1.04 16.74
N ILE A 11 -4.66 0.25 16.47
CA ILE A 11 -3.63 1.28 16.68
C ILE A 11 -3.31 1.42 18.17
N GLU A 12 -4.33 1.47 19.03
CA GLU A 12 -4.14 1.54 20.48
C GLU A 12 -3.37 0.32 21.03
N GLY A 13 -3.72 -0.88 20.56
CA GLY A 13 -3.02 -2.10 20.95
C GLY A 13 -1.56 -2.11 20.51
N PHE A 14 -1.29 -1.68 19.27
CA PHE A 14 0.07 -1.56 18.74
C PHE A 14 0.89 -0.55 19.55
N LEU A 15 0.38 0.66 19.77
CA LEU A 15 1.07 1.72 20.50
C LEU A 15 1.39 1.30 21.95
N LYS A 16 0.45 0.62 22.62
CA LYS A 16 0.68 0.05 23.96
C LYS A 16 1.79 -1.01 23.93
N GLY A 17 1.73 -1.96 23.00
CA GLY A 17 2.78 -2.97 22.83
C GLY A 17 4.15 -2.34 22.55
N LYS A 18 4.18 -1.30 21.70
CA LYS A 18 5.38 -0.54 21.39
C LYS A 18 5.93 0.16 22.63
N SER A 19 5.09 0.81 23.43
CA SER A 19 5.53 1.48 24.67
C SER A 19 6.13 0.53 25.71
N LEU A 20 5.67 -0.73 25.74
CA LEU A 20 6.24 -1.76 26.62
C LEU A 20 7.58 -2.29 26.09
N SER A 21 7.73 -2.39 24.77
CA SER A 21 8.96 -2.86 24.13
C SER A 21 10.03 -1.78 24.02
N ASP A 22 9.62 -0.51 23.91
CA ASP A 22 10.48 0.64 23.67
C ASP A 22 10.29 1.67 24.79
N ALA A 23 11.23 1.66 25.74
CA ALA A 23 11.24 2.55 26.88
C ALA A 23 11.39 4.03 26.50
N ALA A 24 11.97 4.34 25.33
CA ALA A 24 12.06 5.72 24.84
C ALA A 24 10.73 6.20 24.26
N PHE A 25 9.90 5.29 23.75
CA PHE A 25 8.57 5.59 23.22
C PHE A 25 7.50 5.75 24.31
N ALA A 26 7.63 5.04 25.44
CA ALA A 26 6.69 5.13 26.56
C ALA A 26 6.36 6.58 27.00
N PRO A 27 7.33 7.47 27.28
CA PRO A 27 7.03 8.84 27.66
C PRO A 27 6.40 9.66 26.53
N MET A 28 6.62 9.31 25.26
CA MET A 28 6.00 9.99 24.11
C MET A 28 4.52 9.63 23.99
N LEU A 29 4.15 8.39 24.30
CA LEU A 29 2.75 7.95 24.33
C LEU A 29 1.97 8.59 25.49
N GLU A 30 2.61 8.80 26.65
CA GLU A 30 1.98 9.41 27.84
C GLU A 30 1.87 10.94 27.78
N LYS A 31 2.40 11.59 26.73
CA LYS A 31 2.25 13.04 26.54
C LYS A 31 0.78 13.42 26.43
N ALA A 32 0.27 14.22 27.37
CA ALA A 32 -1.11 14.73 27.38
C ALA A 32 -1.49 15.52 26.11
N SER A 33 -0.51 16.07 25.39
CA SER A 33 -0.71 16.79 24.12
C SER A 33 -1.03 15.87 22.94
N LYS A 34 -0.78 14.57 23.06
CA LYS A 34 -0.97 13.60 21.96
C LYS A 34 -2.18 12.71 22.29
N ASN A 35 -3.06 12.51 21.32
CA ASN A 35 -4.28 11.74 21.44
C ASN A 35 -4.38 10.75 20.27
N VAL A 36 -4.89 9.56 20.55
CA VAL A 36 -5.13 8.52 19.53
C VAL A 36 -6.00 9.06 18.39
N GLU A 37 -7.04 9.85 18.67
CA GLU A 37 -7.92 10.39 17.63
C GLU A 37 -7.20 11.34 16.67
N ASN A 38 -6.28 12.16 17.19
CA ASN A 38 -5.45 13.02 16.34
C ASN A 38 -4.42 12.21 15.56
N CYS A 39 -3.87 11.14 16.16
CA CYS A 39 -3.03 10.18 15.44
C CYS A 39 -3.79 9.55 14.25
N LEU A 40 -5.05 9.14 14.45
CA LEU A 40 -5.87 8.59 13.37
C LEU A 40 -6.12 9.64 12.27
N LYS A 41 -6.41 10.89 12.64
CA LYS A 41 -6.57 11.99 11.67
C LYS A 41 -5.28 12.23 10.87
N TYR A 42 -4.12 12.15 11.52
CA TYR A 42 -2.82 12.29 10.87
C TYR A 42 -2.61 11.21 9.82
N ILE A 43 -2.77 9.94 10.21
CA ILE A 43 -2.65 8.80 9.30
C ILE A 43 -3.57 9.00 8.10
N ILE A 44 -4.84 9.33 8.34
CA ILE A 44 -5.83 9.57 7.28
C ILE A 44 -5.42 10.74 6.36
N SER A 45 -4.82 11.80 6.90
CA SER A 45 -4.34 12.94 6.11
C SER A 45 -3.20 12.53 5.18
N GLU A 46 -2.26 11.73 5.69
CA GLU A 46 -1.09 11.29 4.95
C GLU A 46 -1.46 10.29 3.85
N VAL A 47 -2.28 9.27 4.16
CA VAL A 47 -2.77 8.33 3.14
C VAL A 47 -3.60 9.02 2.05
N LYS A 48 -4.30 10.10 2.41
CA LYS A 48 -5.05 10.90 1.44
C LYS A 48 -4.11 11.67 0.49
N LYS A 49 -2.90 12.03 0.92
CA LYS A 49 -1.92 12.70 0.06
C LYS A 49 -1.30 11.76 -0.96
N THR A 50 -1.09 10.50 -0.60
CA THR A 50 -0.49 9.51 -1.52
C THR A 50 -1.50 9.02 -2.56
N GLY A 51 -2.81 9.05 -2.25
CA GLY A 51 -3.87 8.67 -3.18
C GLY A 51 -4.10 7.15 -3.27
N GLU A 52 -3.37 6.37 -2.47
CA GLU A 52 -3.53 4.92 -2.38
C GLU A 52 -4.73 4.54 -1.50
N CYS A 53 -5.40 3.44 -1.84
CA CYS A 53 -6.60 2.97 -1.12
C CYS A 53 -6.33 1.83 -0.14
N ALA A 54 -5.14 1.22 -0.18
CA ALA A 54 -4.76 0.09 0.64
C ALA A 54 -3.35 0.32 1.20
N PHE A 55 -3.20 0.10 2.50
CA PHE A 55 -1.93 0.20 3.21
C PHE A 55 -1.78 -1.03 4.09
N ASP A 56 -0.53 -1.45 4.27
CA ASP A 56 -0.20 -2.50 5.20
C ASP A 56 -0.27 -2.00 6.65
N ASP A 57 -0.57 -2.92 7.56
CA ASP A 57 -0.64 -2.63 9.00
C ASP A 57 0.67 -1.96 9.50
N SER A 58 1.84 -2.44 9.05
CA SER A 58 3.16 -1.92 9.42
C SER A 58 3.35 -0.46 9.02
N GLU A 59 2.89 -0.08 7.83
CA GLU A 59 3.05 1.26 7.28
C GLU A 59 2.18 2.25 8.06
N ILE A 60 0.94 1.86 8.35
CA ILE A 60 0.04 2.61 9.21
C ILE A 60 0.60 2.75 10.64
N PHE A 61 1.23 1.70 11.16
CA PHE A 61 1.85 1.72 12.48
C PHE A 61 3.07 2.63 12.54
N ASP A 62 3.90 2.67 11.51
CA ASP A 62 5.03 3.60 11.43
C ASP A 62 4.55 5.05 11.41
N MET A 63 3.50 5.36 10.65
CA MET A 63 2.88 6.69 10.65
C MET A 63 2.35 7.06 12.04
N ALA A 64 1.82 6.08 12.78
CA ALA A 64 1.38 6.29 14.16
C ALA A 64 2.57 6.60 15.07
N VAL A 65 3.70 5.89 14.95
CA VAL A 65 4.91 6.18 15.73
C VAL A 65 5.43 7.57 15.41
N THR A 66 5.54 7.93 14.12
CA THR A 66 5.97 9.27 13.68
C THR A 66 5.12 10.37 14.31
N TYR A 67 3.81 10.17 14.46
CA TYR A 67 2.95 11.15 15.11
C TYR A 67 3.32 11.45 16.56
N TYR A 68 3.82 10.47 17.32
CA TYR A 68 4.21 10.64 18.73
C TYR A 68 5.67 11.06 18.90
N THR A 69 6.55 10.70 17.96
CA THR A 69 7.96 11.09 17.98
C THR A 69 8.20 12.48 17.40
N ASP A 70 7.37 12.91 16.45
CA ASP A 70 7.47 14.22 15.81
C ASP A 70 6.50 15.23 16.47
N ASP A 71 7.07 16.18 17.20
CA ASP A 71 6.34 17.25 17.88
C ASP A 71 5.93 18.39 16.93
N THR A 72 6.41 18.43 15.68
CA THR A 72 6.01 19.44 14.69
C THR A 72 4.61 19.20 14.12
N ILE A 73 4.11 17.97 14.24
CA ILE A 73 2.78 17.55 13.81
C ILE A 73 1.75 18.04 14.84
N GLY A 74 1.39 19.33 14.74
CA GLY A 74 0.41 19.99 15.60
C GLY A 74 -0.86 20.47 14.90
N ASN A 75 -0.82 20.68 13.58
CA ASN A 75 -1.96 21.20 12.83
C ASN A 75 -2.55 20.12 11.93
N LEU A 76 -3.68 19.55 12.35
CA LEU A 76 -4.40 18.52 11.59
C LEU A 76 -5.67 19.12 10.99
N PRO A 77 -5.85 19.04 9.65
CA PRO A 77 -7.09 19.49 9.03
C PRO A 77 -8.27 18.63 9.49
N ASP A 78 -9.46 19.21 9.54
CA ASP A 78 -10.69 18.46 9.78
C ASP A 78 -11.01 17.61 8.55
N ILE A 79 -10.78 16.30 8.65
CA ILE A 79 -10.96 15.36 7.55
C ILE A 79 -12.14 14.44 7.86
N ARG A 80 -13.16 14.45 6.99
CA ARG A 80 -14.21 13.44 6.98
C ARG A 80 -13.79 12.26 6.09
N CYS A 81 -13.33 11.17 6.72
CA CYS A 81 -13.01 9.92 6.03
C CYS A 81 -13.76 8.73 6.62
N ARG A 82 -14.06 7.75 5.77
CA ARG A 82 -14.69 6.49 6.15
C ARG A 82 -13.67 5.36 6.06
N VAL A 83 -13.28 4.83 7.21
CA VAL A 83 -12.37 3.68 7.29
C VAL A 83 -13.16 2.38 7.19
N THR A 84 -12.83 1.55 6.20
CA THR A 84 -13.41 0.21 6.03
C THR A 84 -12.27 -0.80 5.98
N THR A 85 -12.27 -1.76 6.91
CA THR A 85 -11.30 -2.86 6.92
C THR A 85 -11.77 -3.93 5.94
N ASN A 86 -11.10 -4.08 4.81
CA ASN A 86 -11.23 -5.27 3.98
C ASN A 86 -10.33 -6.35 4.59
N GLN A 87 -10.92 -7.43 5.11
CA GLN A 87 -10.11 -8.61 5.41
C GLN A 87 -9.66 -9.23 4.08
N PRO A 88 -8.40 -9.66 3.94
CA PRO A 88 -7.96 -10.40 2.77
C PRO A 88 -8.88 -11.61 2.61
N LYS A 89 -9.60 -11.67 1.50
CA LYS A 89 -10.34 -12.87 1.11
C LYS A 89 -9.26 -13.87 0.73
N GLU A 90 -9.23 -15.04 1.35
CA GLU A 90 -8.38 -16.13 0.88
C GLU A 90 -8.65 -16.30 -0.62
N ALA A 91 -7.62 -16.12 -1.43
CA ALA A 91 -7.70 -16.37 -2.86
C ALA A 91 -7.85 -17.88 -3.01
N ASP A 92 -9.10 -18.34 -3.03
CA ASP A 92 -9.44 -19.71 -3.33
C ASP A 92 -9.07 -19.94 -4.81
N LEU A 93 -7.82 -20.34 -5.04
CA LEU A 93 -7.22 -20.64 -6.36
C LEU A 93 -7.99 -21.73 -7.12
N PHE A 94 -8.99 -22.35 -6.51
CA PHE A 94 -9.82 -23.42 -7.07
C PHE A 94 -11.26 -23.00 -7.40
N SER A 95 -11.68 -21.76 -7.14
CA SER A 95 -13.01 -21.31 -7.54
C SER A 95 -13.01 -20.83 -8.98
N ALA A 96 -13.70 -21.57 -9.85
CA ALA A 96 -13.82 -21.26 -11.27
C ALA A 96 -14.33 -19.81 -11.49
N PRO A 97 -13.78 -19.06 -12.45
CA PRO A 97 -14.26 -17.73 -12.74
C PRO A 97 -15.72 -17.78 -13.22
N ALA A 98 -16.57 -16.93 -12.64
CA ALA A 98 -17.94 -16.75 -13.10
C ALA A 98 -17.94 -16.33 -14.59
N PRO A 99 -18.84 -16.87 -15.43
CA PRO A 99 -18.86 -16.55 -16.85
C PRO A 99 -19.22 -15.07 -17.04
N ILE A 100 -18.31 -14.37 -17.72
CA ILE A 100 -18.47 -13.00 -18.18
C ILE A 100 -19.51 -13.06 -19.31
N ALA A 101 -20.70 -12.51 -19.08
CA ALA A 101 -21.71 -12.36 -20.12
C ALA A 101 -21.31 -11.17 -21.03
N GLU A 102 -20.45 -11.43 -22.01
CA GLU A 102 -20.17 -10.50 -23.11
C GLU A 102 -21.30 -10.58 -24.14
N ASN A 103 -22.19 -9.58 -24.14
CA ASN A 103 -23.10 -9.34 -25.25
C ASN A 103 -23.15 -7.83 -25.55
N ALA A 104 -22.35 -7.41 -26.53
CA ALA A 104 -22.76 -6.42 -27.53
C ALA A 104 -21.79 -6.48 -28.73
N LYS A 105 -22.37 -6.84 -29.87
CA LYS A 105 -21.77 -7.17 -31.16
C LYS A 105 -21.91 -5.97 -32.10
N GLN A 106 -20.83 -5.52 -32.74
CA GLN A 106 -20.89 -4.73 -33.99
C GLN A 106 -19.55 -4.91 -34.75
N VAL A 107 -19.40 -5.93 -35.60
CA VAL A 107 -19.73 -6.01 -37.04
C VAL A 107 -18.92 -5.02 -37.90
N ILE A 108 -17.92 -5.55 -38.61
CA ILE A 108 -17.44 -5.04 -39.92
C ILE A 108 -17.02 -6.28 -40.75
N PRO A 109 -17.52 -6.48 -42.00
CA PRO A 109 -17.24 -7.68 -42.80
C PRO A 109 -16.17 -7.51 -43.90
N ASP A 110 -15.52 -8.65 -44.19
CA ASP A 110 -15.02 -9.19 -45.48
C ASP A 110 -13.74 -8.66 -46.20
N ALA A 111 -12.67 -9.49 -46.09
CA ALA A 111 -11.73 -9.98 -47.14
C ALA A 111 -10.68 -9.03 -47.80
N PRO A 112 -9.65 -9.55 -48.52
CA PRO A 112 -8.65 -10.56 -48.15
C PRO A 112 -7.18 -10.13 -48.42
N VAL A 113 -6.25 -10.87 -47.81
CA VAL A 113 -4.77 -10.78 -47.88
C VAL A 113 -4.19 -10.88 -49.31
N PRO A 114 -3.00 -10.30 -49.56
CA PRO A 114 -1.94 -11.14 -50.14
C PRO A 114 -0.55 -10.96 -49.48
N ALA A 115 0.17 -12.08 -49.42
CA ALA A 115 1.51 -12.25 -48.89
C ALA A 115 2.62 -12.01 -49.93
N THR A 116 3.79 -11.55 -49.48
CA THR A 116 5.18 -11.68 -50.02
C THR A 116 6.02 -10.61 -49.28
N ASP A 117 7.24 -10.78 -48.76
CA ASP A 117 8.31 -11.78 -48.79
C ASP A 117 9.29 -11.45 -47.62
N ILE A 118 9.98 -12.43 -47.03
CA ILE A 118 10.93 -12.29 -45.88
C ILE A 118 12.38 -12.20 -46.43
N PRO A 119 13.30 -11.41 -45.82
CA PRO A 119 14.42 -12.00 -45.06
C PRO A 119 14.86 -11.10 -43.87
N LEU A 120 15.62 -11.46 -42.84
CA LEU A 120 16.23 -12.65 -42.26
C LEU A 120 16.87 -12.15 -40.94
N GLN A 121 16.92 -13.02 -39.94
CA GLN A 121 17.47 -12.85 -38.60
C GLN A 121 18.96 -12.41 -38.55
N LYS A 122 19.34 -11.59 -37.57
CA LYS A 122 20.69 -11.50 -36.93
C LYS A 122 20.57 -10.60 -35.67
N THR A 123 21.24 -10.76 -34.53
CA THR A 123 22.12 -11.78 -33.93
C THR A 123 22.25 -11.41 -32.44
N ALA A 124 22.49 -12.44 -31.62
CA ALA A 124 22.81 -12.48 -30.20
C ALA A 124 23.90 -11.51 -29.65
N LYS A 125 23.84 -11.19 -28.34
CA LYS A 125 24.74 -11.69 -27.26
C LYS A 125 24.83 -10.74 -26.06
N GLN A 126 24.66 -11.30 -24.86
CA GLN A 126 25.17 -10.81 -23.58
C GLN A 126 26.71 -10.77 -23.56
N ALA A 127 27.27 -9.85 -22.77
CA ALA A 127 28.51 -10.00 -21.98
C ALA A 127 28.54 -8.81 -20.98
N GLN A 128 28.33 -8.95 -19.67
CA GLN A 128 29.17 -9.55 -18.61
C GLN A 128 30.59 -8.95 -18.45
N THR A 129 30.72 -8.22 -17.33
CA THR A 129 31.78 -8.31 -16.29
C THR A 129 33.21 -7.99 -16.67
N THR A 130 33.79 -6.97 -16.02
CA THR A 130 35.21 -7.02 -15.58
C THR A 130 35.45 -5.96 -14.49
N LEU A 131 35.45 -6.43 -13.23
CA LEU A 131 36.12 -5.79 -12.10
C LEU A 131 37.59 -6.20 -12.18
N THR A 132 38.51 -5.26 -12.39
CA THR A 132 39.96 -5.52 -12.30
C THR A 132 40.43 -5.10 -10.91
N LEU A 133 40.72 -6.10 -10.06
CA LEU A 133 41.29 -5.96 -8.74
C LEU A 133 42.60 -6.75 -8.71
N PHE A 134 43.69 -6.04 -8.37
CA PHE A 134 45.08 -6.47 -8.16
C PHE A 134 46.01 -6.60 -9.38
N ASP A 135 47.00 -5.71 -9.43
CA ASP A 135 48.39 -6.07 -9.72
C ASP A 135 49.31 -5.08 -8.97
N LEU A 136 50.17 -5.61 -8.11
CA LEU A 136 51.35 -4.97 -7.50
C LEU A 136 52.52 -5.92 -7.69
#